data_AF-A0A7G8EC23-F1
#
_entry.id   AF-A0A7G8EC23-F1
#
_cell.length_a   1.000
_cell.length_b   1.000
_cell.length_c   1.000
_cell.angle_alpha   90.00
_cell.angle_beta   90.00
_cell.angle_gamma   90.00
#
_symmetry.space_group_name_H-M   'P 1'
#
loop_
_entity.id
_entity.type
_entity.pdbx_description
1 polymer ?
#
loop_
_entity_poly.entity_id
_entity_poly.type
_entity_poly.pdbx_seq_one_letter_code
_entity_poly.pdbx_strand_id
1 'polypeptide(L)'
;MSTNDLDQSAAELGMGGNLAPESDDAGYRKRMERRQQVQKQRVEERNKEKGLILVFTGQGKGKTTAGLGLVLRTLGHGERVAIVQFIKGGWEPGEARALKAFGDQVRWHALGEGFTWETQDRERDQQLVERAWQTALEYLRDGAVKLVLLDELNVALKLGYIDAATVIHGLKERPTLTHVAVTGRGAPAELVDAADLVTEMTLIHHPFREQGVKAQAGIEF
;
A
#
# COMPACT_ATOMS: atom_id res chain seq x y z
N MET A 1 -23.95 -22.22 0.28
CA MET A 1 -23.85 -20.96 1.05
C MET A 1 -23.20 -19.95 0.13
N SER A 2 -23.68 -18.72 0.10
CA SER A 2 -22.99 -17.65 -0.62
C SER A 2 -21.69 -17.30 0.13
N THR A 3 -20.72 -16.67 -0.55
CA THR A 3 -19.51 -16.14 0.11
C THR A 3 -19.84 -15.22 1.28
N ASN A 4 -20.97 -14.50 1.20
CA ASN A 4 -21.49 -13.61 2.24
C ASN A 4 -21.96 -14.38 3.48
N ASP A 5 -22.58 -15.56 3.31
CA ASP A 5 -23.07 -16.38 4.42
C ASP A 5 -21.91 -16.94 5.26
N LEU A 6 -20.80 -17.30 4.61
CA LEU A 6 -19.61 -17.80 5.31
C LEU A 6 -18.89 -16.69 6.07
N ASP A 7 -18.88 -15.46 5.53
CA ASP A 7 -18.32 -14.29 6.23
C ASP A 7 -19.13 -13.94 7.48
N GLN A 8 -20.46 -13.92 7.36
CA GLN A 8 -21.34 -13.73 8.50
C GLN A 8 -21.13 -14.83 9.54
N SER A 9 -21.10 -16.10 9.11
CA SER A 9 -20.87 -17.24 10.01
C SER A 9 -19.52 -17.13 10.74
N ALA A 10 -18.45 -16.72 10.05
CA ALA A 10 -17.14 -16.54 10.66
C ALA A 10 -17.09 -15.37 11.65
N ALA A 11 -17.86 -14.30 11.40
CA ALA A 11 -17.99 -13.16 12.30
C ALA A 11 -18.77 -13.52 13.56
N GLU A 12 -19.93 -14.17 13.42
CA GLU A 12 -20.76 -14.66 14.52
C GLU A 12 -20.00 -15.64 15.42
N LEU A 13 -19.22 -16.54 14.82
CA LEU A 13 -18.41 -17.49 15.57
C LEU A 13 -17.31 -16.80 16.38
N GLY A 14 -16.89 -15.56 16.07
CA GLY A 14 -15.96 -14.78 16.88
C GLY A 14 -14.57 -15.40 17.09
N MET A 15 -13.63 -14.62 17.60
CA MET A 15 -12.29 -15.15 17.89
C MET A 15 -12.32 -16.17 19.05
N GLY A 16 -11.31 -17.05 19.07
CA GLY A 16 -11.06 -17.94 20.20
C GLY A 16 -10.34 -17.22 21.34
N GLY A 17 -9.79 -18.01 22.27
CA GLY A 17 -9.08 -17.53 23.45
C GLY A 17 -10.00 -17.17 24.63
N ASN A 18 -9.43 -16.54 25.66
CA ASN A 18 -10.09 -16.31 26.95
C ASN A 18 -11.23 -15.28 26.93
N LEU A 19 -11.47 -14.64 25.79
CA LEU A 19 -12.61 -13.74 25.57
C LEU A 19 -13.78 -14.44 24.85
N ALA A 20 -13.69 -15.77 24.71
CA ALA A 20 -14.78 -16.62 24.27
C ALA A 20 -16.02 -16.46 25.18
N PRO A 21 -17.24 -16.49 24.61
CA PRO A 21 -18.46 -16.44 25.40
C PRO A 21 -18.69 -17.72 26.21
N GLU A 22 -18.12 -18.85 25.81
CA GLU A 22 -18.22 -20.10 26.55
C GLU A 22 -17.34 -20.09 27.80
N SER A 23 -17.92 -20.50 28.93
CA SER A 23 -17.20 -20.68 30.20
C SER A 23 -16.62 -22.09 30.38
N ASP A 24 -16.96 -23.03 29.49
CA ASP A 24 -16.51 -24.41 29.53
C ASP A 24 -15.70 -24.82 28.28
N ASP A 25 -14.72 -25.70 28.49
CA ASP A 25 -13.79 -26.17 27.45
C ASP A 25 -14.47 -26.94 26.31
N ALA A 26 -15.59 -27.62 26.59
CA ALA A 26 -16.29 -28.43 25.60
C ALA A 26 -17.06 -27.55 24.61
N GLY A 27 -17.78 -26.55 25.11
CA GLY A 27 -18.43 -25.51 24.32
C GLY A 27 -17.42 -24.74 23.46
N TYR A 28 -16.32 -24.31 24.07
CA TYR A 28 -15.22 -23.65 23.36
C TYR A 28 -14.69 -24.50 22.20
N ARG A 29 -14.37 -25.77 22.47
CA ARG A 29 -13.84 -26.70 21.46
C ARG A 29 -14.81 -26.86 20.28
N LYS A 30 -16.09 -27.07 20.56
CA LYS A 30 -17.13 -27.22 19.53
C LYS A 30 -17.26 -25.96 18.66
N ARG A 31 -17.21 -24.76 19.25
CA ARG A 31 -17.23 -23.50 18.49
C ARG A 31 -15.99 -23.36 17.61
N MET A 32 -14.81 -23.69 18.14
CA MET A 32 -13.56 -23.60 17.37
C MET A 32 -13.49 -24.61 16.22
N GLU A 33 -13.98 -25.83 16.40
CA GLU A 33 -14.12 -26.82 15.31
C GLU A 33 -15.04 -26.29 14.21
N ARG A 34 -16.18 -25.70 14.57
CA ARG A 34 -17.07 -25.07 13.59
C ARG A 34 -16.40 -23.89 12.88
N ARG A 35 -15.66 -23.04 13.61
CA ARG A 35 -14.89 -21.93 13.03
C ARG A 35 -13.82 -22.44 12.06
N GLN A 36 -13.15 -23.55 12.38
CA GLN A 36 -12.17 -24.18 11.50
C GLN A 36 -12.83 -24.67 10.20
N GLN A 37 -14.00 -25.32 10.29
CA GLN A 37 -14.74 -25.79 9.12
C GLN A 37 -15.19 -24.64 8.22
N VAL A 38 -15.79 -23.59 8.80
CA VAL A 38 -16.19 -22.39 8.06
C VAL A 38 -14.97 -21.71 7.42
N GLN A 39 -13.84 -21.62 8.14
CA GLN A 39 -12.62 -21.04 7.61
C GLN A 39 -12.07 -21.87 6.44
N LYS A 40 -12.12 -23.20 6.52
CA LYS A 40 -11.71 -24.09 5.43
C LYS A 40 -12.56 -23.86 4.17
N GLN A 41 -13.88 -23.80 4.32
CA GLN A 41 -14.81 -23.50 3.22
C GLN A 41 -14.53 -22.12 2.61
N ARG A 42 -14.30 -21.09 3.44
CA ARG A 42 -13.94 -19.74 2.95
C ARG A 42 -12.67 -19.74 2.12
N VAL A 43 -11.66 -20.50 2.51
CA VAL A 43 -10.39 -20.60 1.76
C VAL A 43 -10.60 -21.34 0.44
N GLU A 44 -11.38 -22.43 0.45
CA GLU A 44 -11.69 -23.20 -0.76
C GLU A 44 -12.48 -22.38 -1.80
N GLU A 45 -13.42 -21.54 -1.35
CA GLU A 45 -14.19 -20.65 -2.23
C GLU A 45 -13.40 -19.45 -2.77
N ARG A 46 -12.29 -19.07 -2.10
CA ARG A 46 -11.47 -17.89 -2.42
C ARG A 46 -10.18 -18.29 -3.13
N ASN A 47 -10.31 -18.73 -4.37
CA ASN A 47 -9.22 -19.33 -5.16
C ASN A 47 -8.72 -18.46 -6.33
N LYS A 48 -9.15 -17.20 -6.41
CA LYS A 48 -8.71 -16.28 -7.47
C LYS A 48 -7.34 -15.72 -7.17
N GLU A 49 -6.43 -15.83 -8.13
CA GLU A 49 -5.11 -15.20 -8.08
C GLU A 49 -5.01 -14.08 -9.13
N LYS A 50 -4.66 -12.87 -8.70
CA LYS A 50 -4.40 -11.72 -9.57
C LYS A 50 -3.51 -10.68 -8.87
N GLY A 51 -2.90 -9.82 -9.67
CA GLY A 51 -2.24 -8.59 -9.25
C GLY A 51 -3.24 -7.58 -8.71
N LEU A 52 -2.90 -6.96 -7.58
CA LEU A 52 -3.79 -6.08 -6.81
C LEU A 52 -3.34 -4.63 -6.92
N ILE A 53 -4.30 -3.71 -6.98
CA ILE A 53 -4.09 -2.28 -6.76
C ILE A 53 -4.41 -1.97 -5.29
N LEU A 54 -3.40 -1.60 -4.51
CA LEU A 54 -3.52 -1.23 -3.10
C LEU A 54 -3.33 0.28 -2.96
N VAL A 55 -4.24 0.96 -2.26
CA VAL A 55 -4.16 2.40 -1.99
C VAL A 55 -4.04 2.64 -0.49
N PHE A 56 -2.94 3.25 -0.06
CA PHE A 56 -2.70 3.69 1.31
C PHE A 56 -2.83 5.22 1.39
N THR A 57 -3.99 5.70 1.87
CA THR A 57 -4.35 7.12 1.97
C THR A 57 -4.59 7.54 3.42
N GLY A 58 -5.16 8.73 3.64
CA GLY A 58 -5.51 9.24 4.96
C GLY A 58 -4.46 10.16 5.59
N GLN A 59 -4.85 10.80 6.69
CA GLN A 59 -4.06 11.85 7.34
C GLN A 59 -3.02 11.34 8.36
N GLY A 60 -3.11 10.07 8.75
CA GLY A 60 -2.22 9.42 9.70
C GLY A 60 -0.85 9.07 9.14
N LYS A 61 0.13 8.85 10.02
CA LYS A 61 1.43 8.25 9.68
C LYS A 61 1.21 6.78 9.31
N GLY A 62 1.98 6.30 8.33
CA GLY A 62 2.06 4.86 8.03
C GLY A 62 2.02 4.50 6.54
N LYS A 63 1.62 5.42 5.66
CA LYS A 63 1.26 5.10 4.26
C LYS A 63 2.46 4.55 3.48
N THR A 64 3.54 5.34 3.43
CA THR A 64 4.80 4.93 2.83
C THR A 64 5.37 3.69 3.51
N THR A 65 5.37 3.63 4.84
CA THR A 65 5.91 2.46 5.57
C THR A 65 5.12 1.17 5.33
N ALA A 66 3.80 1.26 5.12
CA ALA A 66 2.99 0.10 4.72
C ALA A 66 3.34 -0.37 3.30
N GLY A 67 3.50 0.56 2.35
CA GLY A 67 4.00 0.25 1.01
C GLY A 67 5.39 -0.38 1.03
N LEU A 68 6.30 0.15 1.84
CA LEU A 68 7.66 -0.41 2.02
C LEU A 68 7.66 -1.75 2.75
N GLY A 69 6.69 -2.01 3.63
CA GLY A 69 6.45 -3.33 4.21
C GLY A 69 6.08 -4.38 3.16
N LEU A 70 5.29 -3.99 2.15
CA LEU A 70 5.01 -4.86 1.00
C LEU A 70 6.26 -5.10 0.16
N VAL A 71 7.05 -4.06 -0.09
CA VAL A 71 8.35 -4.16 -0.77
C VAL A 71 9.23 -5.19 -0.10
N LEU A 72 9.44 -5.07 1.22
CA LEU A 72 10.27 -6.01 1.97
C LEU A 72 9.71 -7.43 1.94
N ARG A 73 8.39 -7.60 2.03
CA ARG A 73 7.75 -8.91 1.94
C ARG A 73 7.99 -9.55 0.57
N THR A 74 7.77 -8.81 -0.51
CA THR A 74 7.99 -9.28 -1.89
C THR A 74 9.45 -9.68 -2.11
N LEU A 75 10.40 -8.84 -1.66
CA LEU A 75 11.83 -9.15 -1.72
C LEU A 75 12.21 -10.39 -0.90
N GLY A 76 11.57 -10.60 0.26
CA GLY A 76 11.76 -11.80 1.08
C GLY A 76 11.34 -13.10 0.39
N HIS A 77 10.51 -13.01 -0.66
CA HIS A 77 10.16 -14.12 -1.53
C HIS A 77 11.05 -14.25 -2.78
N GLY A 78 12.12 -13.44 -2.88
CA GLY A 78 13.07 -13.48 -4.01
C GLY A 78 12.57 -12.78 -5.28
N GLU A 79 11.53 -11.97 -5.15
CA GLU A 79 10.88 -11.27 -6.26
C GLU A 79 11.45 -9.85 -6.46
N ARG A 80 11.30 -9.30 -7.66
CA ARG A 80 11.78 -7.94 -7.97
C ARG A 80 10.71 -6.89 -7.72
N VAL A 81 11.17 -5.70 -7.33
CA VAL A 81 10.33 -4.55 -7.00
C VAL A 81 10.85 -3.26 -7.62
N ALA A 82 9.94 -2.36 -7.95
CA ALA A 82 10.25 -1.00 -8.35
C ALA A 82 9.56 -0.01 -7.41
N ILE A 83 10.27 1.06 -7.05
CA ILE A 83 9.78 2.11 -6.16
C ILE A 83 10.01 3.44 -6.87
N VAL A 84 8.94 4.20 -7.08
CA VAL A 84 8.96 5.50 -7.76
C VAL A 84 8.32 6.53 -6.83
N GLN A 85 9.06 7.58 -6.48
CA GLN A 85 8.61 8.65 -5.58
C GLN A 85 8.36 9.94 -6.38
N PHE A 86 7.14 10.49 -6.28
CA PHE A 86 6.65 11.59 -7.13
C PHE A 86 6.92 13.00 -6.59
N ILE A 87 7.12 13.16 -5.28
CA ILE A 87 7.33 14.46 -4.63
C ILE A 87 8.71 14.56 -3.97
N LYS A 88 9.21 13.43 -3.45
CA LYS A 88 10.47 13.39 -2.68
C LYS A 88 11.68 13.56 -3.61
N GLY A 89 12.63 14.37 -3.18
CA GLY A 89 13.90 14.64 -3.85
C GLY A 89 14.99 15.08 -2.89
N GLY A 90 16.26 14.99 -3.32
CA GLY A 90 17.40 15.63 -2.65
C GLY A 90 17.95 14.96 -1.38
N TRP A 91 17.30 13.90 -0.86
CA TRP A 91 17.78 13.18 0.33
C TRP A 91 17.57 11.66 0.20
N GLU A 92 18.53 10.88 0.68
CA GLU A 92 18.45 9.41 0.72
C GLU A 92 17.82 8.95 2.04
N PRO A 93 16.58 8.42 2.03
CA PRO A 93 15.92 7.96 3.23
C PRO A 93 16.53 6.65 3.76
N GLY A 94 16.33 6.37 5.05
CA GLY A 94 16.86 5.18 5.70
C GLY A 94 16.46 3.86 5.00
N GLU A 95 15.24 3.79 4.46
CA GLU A 95 14.74 2.61 3.75
C GLU A 95 15.43 2.41 2.41
N ALA A 96 15.73 3.49 1.66
CA ALA A 96 16.49 3.38 0.42
C ALA A 96 17.90 2.82 0.67
N ARG A 97 18.55 3.26 1.77
CA ARG A 97 19.85 2.73 2.18
C ARG A 97 19.78 1.26 2.57
N ALA A 98 18.79 0.87 3.37
CA ALA A 98 18.61 -0.51 3.81
C ALA A 98 18.36 -1.46 2.62
N LEU A 99 17.58 -1.02 1.65
CA LEU A 99 17.21 -1.84 0.49
C LEU A 99 18.36 -2.08 -0.49
N LYS A 100 19.49 -1.36 -0.39
CA LYS A 100 20.71 -1.65 -1.17
C LYS A 100 21.21 -3.08 -0.98
N ALA A 101 20.93 -3.69 0.18
CA ALA A 101 21.29 -5.08 0.46
C ALA A 101 20.66 -6.10 -0.51
N PHE A 102 19.57 -5.72 -1.19
CA PHE A 102 18.88 -6.58 -2.16
C PHE A 102 19.39 -6.43 -3.60
N GLY A 103 20.35 -5.53 -3.83
CA GLY A 103 21.02 -5.34 -5.12
C GLY A 103 20.03 -5.14 -6.26
N ASP A 104 20.16 -5.95 -7.32
CA ASP A 104 19.38 -5.79 -8.54
C ASP A 104 17.89 -6.12 -8.44
N GLN A 105 17.45 -6.70 -7.32
CA GLN A 105 16.02 -6.95 -7.09
C GLN A 105 15.24 -5.67 -6.80
N VAL A 106 15.93 -4.56 -6.48
CA VAL A 106 15.32 -3.27 -6.18
C VAL A 106 15.71 -2.23 -7.22
N ARG A 107 14.71 -1.54 -7.75
CA ARG A 107 14.89 -0.31 -8.53
C ARG A 107 14.22 0.84 -7.77
N TRP A 108 15.02 1.79 -7.31
CA TRP A 108 14.55 2.94 -6.53
C TRP A 108 14.74 4.23 -7.31
N HIS A 109 13.66 4.98 -7.49
CA HIS A 109 13.64 6.25 -8.23
C HIS A 109 13.02 7.34 -7.35
N ALA A 110 13.85 8.27 -6.88
CA ALA A 110 13.41 9.48 -6.22
C ALA A 110 13.47 10.64 -7.23
N LEU A 111 12.35 10.91 -7.89
CA LEU A 111 12.29 11.77 -9.09
C LEU A 111 11.62 13.13 -8.84
N GLY A 112 11.27 13.44 -7.59
CA GLY A 112 10.85 14.79 -7.20
C GLY A 112 12.04 15.66 -6.76
N GLU A 113 11.73 16.89 -6.36
CA GLU A 113 12.71 17.85 -5.81
C GLU A 113 12.37 18.33 -4.40
N GLY A 114 11.34 17.76 -3.78
CA GLY A 114 10.80 18.23 -2.51
C GLY A 114 9.39 18.80 -2.66
N PHE A 115 8.95 19.55 -1.67
CA PHE A 115 7.58 20.07 -1.64
C PHE A 115 7.43 21.38 -2.43
N THR A 116 6.20 21.68 -2.85
CA THR A 116 5.88 22.84 -3.70
C THR A 116 6.25 24.19 -3.10
N TRP A 117 6.32 24.31 -1.77
CA TRP A 117 6.75 25.53 -1.08
C TRP A 117 8.27 25.73 -1.09
N GLU A 118 9.03 24.67 -1.39
CA GLU A 118 10.49 24.71 -1.56
C GLU A 118 10.86 25.02 -3.02
N THR A 119 10.18 24.39 -3.99
CA THR A 119 10.48 24.57 -5.42
C THR A 119 9.94 25.89 -5.97
N GLN A 120 8.73 26.28 -5.57
CA GLN A 120 8.03 27.50 -6.03
C GLN A 120 7.92 27.61 -7.58
N ASP A 121 8.03 26.49 -8.29
CA ASP A 121 8.00 26.40 -9.74
C ASP A 121 7.04 25.29 -10.17
N ARG A 122 5.82 25.70 -10.50
CA ARG A 122 4.73 24.78 -10.85
C ARG A 122 5.00 24.02 -12.14
N GLU A 123 5.64 24.64 -13.13
CA GLU A 123 5.91 24.00 -14.42
C GLU A 123 6.97 22.91 -14.25
N ARG A 124 8.01 23.20 -13.47
CA ARG A 124 9.03 22.22 -13.11
C ARG A 124 8.48 21.05 -12.30
N ASP A 125 7.62 21.32 -11.31
CA ASP A 125 6.95 20.26 -10.54
C ASP A 125 6.13 19.33 -11.44
N GLN A 126 5.39 19.89 -12.40
CA GLN A 126 4.62 19.11 -13.37
C GLN A 126 5.54 18.23 -14.24
N GLN A 127 6.64 18.78 -14.76
CA GLN A 127 7.61 18.01 -15.55
C GLN A 127 8.29 16.88 -14.74
N LEU A 128 8.53 17.09 -13.45
CA LEU A 128 9.06 16.05 -12.55
C LEU A 128 8.05 14.91 -12.38
N VAL A 129 6.78 15.24 -12.14
CA VAL A 129 5.69 14.26 -12.02
C VAL A 129 5.50 13.48 -13.32
N GLU A 130 5.54 14.15 -14.48
CA GLU A 130 5.43 13.49 -15.79
C GLU A 130 6.59 12.50 -16.00
N ARG A 131 7.84 12.88 -15.67
CA ARG A 131 9.00 11.98 -15.74
C ARG A 131 8.89 10.80 -14.79
N ALA A 132 8.45 11.04 -13.56
CA ALA A 132 8.20 9.99 -12.58
C ALA A 132 7.13 9.01 -13.08
N TRP A 133 6.08 9.53 -13.72
CA TRP A 133 5.03 8.70 -14.30
C TRP A 133 5.53 7.85 -15.48
N GLN A 134 6.32 8.42 -16.39
CA GLN A 134 6.91 7.64 -17.47
C GLN A 134 7.81 6.51 -16.94
N THR A 135 8.62 6.80 -15.92
CA THR A 135 9.44 5.78 -15.25
C THR A 135 8.58 4.69 -14.61
N ALA A 136 7.47 5.06 -13.96
CA ALA A 136 6.53 4.11 -13.39
C ALA A 136 5.90 3.20 -14.46
N LEU A 137 5.54 3.73 -15.63
CA LEU A 137 4.97 2.96 -16.74
C LEU A 137 5.93 1.89 -17.27
N GLU A 138 7.24 2.17 -17.30
CA GLU A 138 8.26 1.17 -17.69
C GLU A 138 8.19 -0.05 -16.78
N TYR A 139 8.14 0.15 -15.47
CA TYR A 139 8.05 -0.94 -14.49
C TYR A 139 6.67 -1.59 -14.41
N LEU A 140 5.60 -0.82 -14.63
CA LEU A 140 4.25 -1.38 -14.69
C LEU A 140 4.12 -2.37 -15.84
N ARG A 141 4.79 -2.13 -16.98
CA ARG A 141 4.76 -3.00 -18.16
C ARG A 141 5.75 -4.17 -18.06
N ASP A 142 6.68 -4.17 -17.12
CA ASP A 142 7.69 -5.21 -16.97
C ASP A 142 7.16 -6.43 -16.18
N GLY A 143 6.98 -7.55 -16.86
CA GLY A 143 6.59 -8.83 -16.27
C GLY A 143 7.57 -9.43 -15.26
N ALA A 144 8.82 -8.96 -15.22
CA ALA A 144 9.80 -9.37 -14.22
C ALA A 144 9.62 -8.65 -12.87
N VAL A 145 8.83 -7.58 -12.82
CA VAL A 145 8.57 -6.83 -11.58
C VAL A 145 7.26 -7.27 -10.95
N LYS A 146 7.36 -7.80 -9.73
CA LYS A 146 6.21 -8.36 -9.00
C LYS A 146 5.40 -7.29 -8.27
N LEU A 147 6.06 -6.20 -7.85
CA LEU A 147 5.44 -5.08 -7.14
C LEU A 147 6.02 -3.74 -7.59
N VAL A 148 5.15 -2.81 -7.95
CA VAL A 148 5.49 -1.40 -8.17
C VAL A 148 4.89 -0.54 -7.04
N LEU A 149 5.74 0.18 -6.30
CA LEU A 149 5.34 1.16 -5.29
C LEU A 149 5.39 2.56 -5.87
N LEU A 150 4.24 3.21 -6.00
CA LEU A 150 4.07 4.59 -6.45
C LEU A 150 3.88 5.49 -5.23
N ASP A 151 5.00 5.89 -4.64
CA ASP A 151 5.04 6.64 -3.38
C ASP A 151 4.70 8.12 -3.61
N GLU A 152 3.74 8.62 -2.82
CA GLU A 152 3.19 9.97 -2.88
C GLU A 152 2.50 10.36 -4.20
N LEU A 153 2.14 9.38 -5.06
CA LEU A 153 1.36 9.65 -6.27
C LEU A 153 -0.01 10.29 -5.96
N ASN A 154 -0.64 9.93 -4.85
CA ASN A 154 -1.90 10.56 -4.44
C ASN A 154 -1.74 12.07 -4.24
N VAL A 155 -0.56 12.52 -3.79
CA VAL A 155 -0.28 13.95 -3.63
C VAL A 155 -0.16 14.62 -5.00
N ALA A 156 0.54 14.00 -5.96
CA ALA A 156 0.64 14.51 -7.32
C ALA A 156 -0.74 14.63 -8.01
N LEU A 157 -1.60 13.61 -7.83
CA LEU A 157 -3.00 13.64 -8.27
C LEU A 157 -3.79 14.78 -7.62
N LYS A 158 -3.70 14.90 -6.28
CA LYS A 158 -4.40 15.95 -5.52
C LYS A 158 -3.97 17.36 -5.93
N LEU A 159 -2.70 17.54 -6.30
CA LEU A 159 -2.17 18.82 -6.75
C LEU A 159 -2.47 19.10 -8.24
N GLY A 160 -3.05 18.14 -8.97
CA GLY A 160 -3.42 18.31 -10.37
C GLY A 160 -2.25 18.23 -11.34
N TYR A 161 -1.11 17.67 -10.94
CA TYR A 161 0.06 17.49 -11.82
C TYR A 161 -0.08 16.32 -12.79
N ILE A 162 -0.98 15.38 -12.49
CA ILE A 162 -1.39 14.27 -13.35
C ILE A 162 -2.86 13.98 -13.06
N ASP A 163 -3.63 13.58 -14.07
CA ASP A 163 -5.04 13.26 -13.90
C ASP A 163 -5.26 11.78 -13.54
N ALA A 164 -6.37 11.51 -12.84
CA ALA A 164 -6.70 10.17 -12.37
C ALA A 164 -6.96 9.18 -13.52
N ALA A 165 -7.51 9.63 -14.66
CA ALA A 165 -7.81 8.75 -15.78
C ALA A 165 -6.53 8.22 -16.43
N THR A 166 -5.53 9.08 -16.62
CA THR A 166 -4.17 8.71 -17.07
C THR A 166 -3.55 7.67 -16.14
N VAL A 167 -3.63 7.88 -14.83
CA VAL A 167 -3.10 6.92 -13.85
C VAL A 167 -3.83 5.59 -13.94
N ILE A 168 -5.16 5.58 -13.90
CA ILE A 168 -5.98 4.36 -13.97
C ILE A 168 -5.73 3.60 -15.28
N HIS A 169 -5.54 4.30 -16.40
CA HIS A 169 -5.17 3.67 -17.66
C HIS A 169 -3.82 2.97 -17.56
N GLY A 170 -2.77 3.67 -17.10
CA GLY A 170 -1.44 3.07 -16.96
C GLY A 170 -1.40 1.90 -15.98
N LEU A 171 -2.17 1.95 -14.90
CA LEU A 171 -2.30 0.82 -13.97
C LEU A 171 -2.87 -0.44 -14.63
N LYS A 172 -3.71 -0.31 -15.66
CA LYS A 172 -4.29 -1.45 -16.40
C LYS A 172 -3.32 -2.07 -17.40
N GLU A 173 -2.22 -1.39 -17.73
CA GLU A 173 -1.20 -1.92 -18.65
C GLU A 173 -0.30 -2.97 -17.97
N ARG A 174 -0.45 -3.17 -16.66
CA ARG A 174 0.35 -4.11 -15.91
C ARG A 174 0.05 -5.58 -16.24
N PRO A 175 1.06 -6.47 -16.20
CA PRO A 175 0.85 -7.91 -16.23
C PRO A 175 -0.12 -8.38 -15.16
N THR A 176 -0.86 -9.46 -15.46
CA THR A 176 -1.97 -9.95 -14.64
C THR A 176 -1.61 -10.21 -13.19
N LEU A 177 -0.35 -10.56 -12.89
CA LEU A 177 0.13 -10.92 -11.55
C LEU A 177 1.01 -9.85 -10.89
N THR A 178 1.16 -8.68 -11.50
CA THR A 178 1.91 -7.55 -10.94
C THR A 178 1.03 -6.76 -9.98
N HIS A 179 1.52 -6.58 -8.75
CA HIS A 179 0.87 -5.75 -7.74
C HIS A 179 1.31 -4.30 -7.86
N VAL A 180 0.44 -3.38 -7.48
CA VAL A 180 0.75 -1.95 -7.40
C VAL A 180 0.28 -1.41 -6.07
N ALA A 181 1.16 -0.71 -5.36
CA ALA A 181 0.82 0.03 -4.16
C ALA A 181 0.95 1.53 -4.43
N VAL A 182 -0.09 2.29 -4.11
CA VAL A 182 -0.14 3.75 -4.27
C VAL A 182 -0.26 4.38 -2.90
N THR A 183 0.57 5.38 -2.61
CA THR A 183 0.57 6.05 -1.31
C THR A 183 0.35 7.55 -1.44
N GLY A 184 0.07 8.17 -0.31
CA GLY A 184 0.01 9.62 -0.14
C GLY A 184 -1.37 10.08 0.28
N ARG A 185 -1.48 11.35 0.65
CA ARG A 185 -2.73 11.92 1.18
C ARG A 185 -3.69 12.27 0.05
N GLY A 186 -4.98 12.00 0.25
CA GLY A 186 -6.04 12.50 -0.62
C GLY A 186 -6.13 11.79 -1.97
N ALA A 187 -6.09 10.46 -1.94
CA ALA A 187 -6.43 9.64 -3.11
C ALA A 187 -7.78 10.10 -3.72
N PRO A 188 -7.85 10.35 -5.04
CA PRO A 188 -9.10 10.72 -5.70
C PRO A 188 -10.10 9.56 -5.71
N ALA A 189 -11.40 9.87 -5.74
CA ALA A 189 -12.47 8.88 -5.63
C ALA A 189 -12.39 7.83 -6.75
N GLU A 190 -12.04 8.26 -7.96
CA GLU A 190 -11.88 7.41 -9.13
C GLU A 190 -10.78 6.35 -8.93
N LEU A 191 -9.69 6.70 -8.23
CA LEU A 191 -8.63 5.75 -7.91
C LEU A 191 -9.04 4.81 -6.76
N VAL A 192 -9.79 5.31 -5.78
CA VAL A 192 -10.37 4.50 -4.70
C VAL A 192 -11.31 3.44 -5.26
N ASP A 193 -12.19 3.81 -6.17
CA ASP A 193 -13.16 2.90 -6.81
C ASP A 193 -12.47 1.88 -7.72
N ALA A 194 -11.35 2.25 -8.35
CA ALA A 194 -10.57 1.36 -9.20
C ALA A 194 -9.67 0.38 -8.42
N ALA A 195 -9.44 0.62 -7.12
CA ALA A 195 -8.52 -0.17 -6.31
C ALA A 195 -9.14 -1.47 -5.77
N ASP A 196 -8.31 -2.49 -5.58
CA ASP A 196 -8.71 -3.76 -4.97
C ASP A 196 -8.72 -3.69 -3.44
N LEU A 197 -7.84 -2.85 -2.87
CA LEU A 197 -7.75 -2.61 -1.44
C LEU A 197 -7.48 -1.13 -1.20
N VAL A 198 -8.27 -0.52 -0.34
CA VAL A 198 -8.04 0.85 0.14
C VAL A 198 -7.96 0.83 1.65
N THR A 199 -6.88 1.40 2.19
CA THR A 199 -6.73 1.65 3.61
C THR A 199 -6.57 3.13 3.85
N GLU A 200 -7.50 3.72 4.59
CA GLU A 200 -7.38 5.07 5.11
C GLU A 200 -6.71 5.03 6.49
N MET A 201 -5.51 5.61 6.57
CA MET A 201 -4.83 5.79 7.84
C MET A 201 -5.40 7.02 8.53
N THR A 202 -6.38 6.81 9.41
CA THR A 202 -6.97 7.88 10.22
C THR A 202 -6.00 8.29 11.32
N LEU A 203 -5.79 9.60 11.47
CA LEU A 203 -4.95 10.12 12.53
C LEU A 203 -5.75 10.19 13.84
N ILE A 204 -5.50 9.24 14.75
CA ILE A 204 -6.13 9.25 16.09
C ILE A 204 -5.33 10.14 17.05
N HIS A 205 -4.01 9.94 17.12
CA HIS A 205 -3.08 10.77 17.88
C HIS A 205 -1.77 10.97 17.12
N HIS A 206 -1.11 12.12 17.30
CA HIS A 206 0.23 12.36 16.77
C HIS A 206 1.15 13.04 17.79
N PRO A 207 2.33 12.48 18.09
CA PRO A 207 3.21 13.02 19.13
C PRO A 207 3.72 14.43 18.78
N PHE A 208 3.96 14.74 17.50
CA PHE A 208 4.27 16.10 17.06
C PHE A 208 3.19 17.13 17.41
N ARG A 209 1.90 16.79 17.27
CA ARG A 209 0.79 17.76 17.47
C ARG A 209 0.43 17.94 18.92
N GLU A 210 0.38 16.85 19.68
CA GLU A 210 -0.18 16.86 21.03
C GLU A 210 0.90 16.89 22.12
N GLN A 211 2.10 16.40 21.82
CA GLN A 211 3.18 16.23 22.79
C GLN A 211 4.41 17.10 22.46
N GLY A 212 4.43 17.77 21.30
CA GLY A 212 5.56 18.60 20.86
C GLY A 212 6.82 17.80 20.51
N VAL A 213 6.71 16.49 20.28
CA VAL A 213 7.85 15.63 19.97
C VAL A 213 8.29 15.86 18.52
N LYS A 214 9.56 16.23 18.33
CA LYS A 214 10.17 16.42 17.01
C LYS A 214 10.34 15.09 16.26
N ALA A 215 10.52 15.17 14.94
CA ALA A 215 10.90 14.01 14.12
C ALA A 215 12.21 13.36 14.60
N GLN A 216 12.25 12.03 14.60
CA GLN A 216 13.36 11.22 15.09
C GLN A 216 13.83 10.23 14.02
N ALA A 217 15.16 10.05 13.97
CA ALA A 217 15.77 9.05 13.10
C ALA A 217 15.27 7.63 13.47
N GLY A 218 14.92 6.84 12.45
CA GLY A 218 14.35 5.51 12.58
C GLY A 218 12.84 5.49 12.83
N ILE A 219 12.19 6.65 13.02
CA ILE A 219 10.74 6.75 13.26
C ILE A 219 10.06 7.55 12.14
N GLU A 220 10.52 8.77 11.89
CA GLU A 220 10.02 9.65 10.83
C GLU A 220 10.87 9.59 9.56
N PHE A 221 12.18 9.37 9.71
CA PHE A 221 13.18 9.45 8.65
C PHE A 221 14.37 8.53 8.93
#